data_AF-A0A356KMV2-F1
#
_entry.id   AF-A0A356KMV2-F1
#
_cell.length_a   1.000
_cell.length_b   1.000
_cell.length_c   1.000
_cell.angle_alpha   90.00
_cell.angle_beta   90.00
_cell.angle_gamma   90.00
#
_symmetry.space_group_name_H-M   'P 1'
#
loop_
_entity.id
_entity.type
_entity.pdbx_description
1 polymer ?
#
loop_
_entity_poly.entity_id
_entity_poly.type
_entity_poly.pdbx_seq_one_letter_code
_entity_poly.pdbx_strand_id
1 'polypeptide(L)'
;MQMFRTQTPSRRFTLIEMLVVMTIVTILSALLMGGIRSAILKAELARGNAQLLAIDGALTSYSTELRALPRPQPGTTPEALLSDSGPWLYAALMNREGAGGGPSAPYVKGSDITIGVITARAVLGADTMGKDGETGCRPLSPDERARLSLFEFQSGHDPTDPEPLVFLDPWGNPWHCRIWKGVDTALKQQLKASPPQRSGFQALPESGG
;
A
#
# COMPACT_ATOMS: atom_id res chain seq x y z
N MET A 1 -35.28 -33.51 61.63
CA MET A 1 -35.33 -32.78 60.34
C MET A 1 -34.03 -33.11 59.60
N GLN A 2 -34.04 -34.17 58.77
CA GLN A 2 -32.84 -34.65 58.06
C GLN A 2 -32.76 -33.99 56.68
N MET A 3 -31.61 -33.37 56.41
CA MET A 3 -31.30 -32.62 55.19
C MET A 3 -30.65 -33.56 54.17
N PHE A 4 -31.35 -33.87 53.08
CA PHE A 4 -30.80 -34.65 51.97
C PHE A 4 -29.76 -33.82 51.21
N ARG A 5 -28.48 -34.22 51.29
CA ARG A 5 -27.38 -33.63 50.52
C ARG A 5 -27.26 -34.37 49.20
N THR A 6 -27.69 -33.76 48.11
CA THR A 6 -27.49 -34.26 46.75
C THR A 6 -26.02 -34.13 46.37
N GLN A 7 -25.27 -35.25 46.40
CA GLN A 7 -23.95 -35.30 45.78
C GLN A 7 -24.12 -35.34 44.26
N THR A 8 -23.72 -34.26 43.58
CA THR A 8 -23.58 -34.27 42.12
C THR A 8 -22.34 -35.08 41.76
N PRO A 9 -22.44 -36.10 40.90
CA PRO A 9 -21.29 -36.90 40.51
C PRO A 9 -20.31 -36.05 39.70
N SER A 10 -19.11 -35.85 40.25
CA SER A 10 -17.99 -35.23 39.53
C SER A 10 -17.45 -36.21 38.48
N ARG A 11 -17.71 -35.96 37.19
CA ARG A 11 -17.05 -36.68 36.11
C ARG A 11 -15.54 -36.43 36.19
N ARG A 12 -14.77 -37.49 36.43
CA ARG A 12 -13.31 -37.45 36.41
C ARG A 12 -12.87 -37.57 34.95
N PHE A 13 -12.41 -36.48 34.35
CA PHE A 13 -11.78 -36.49 33.04
C PHE A 13 -10.52 -37.36 33.10
N THR A 14 -10.36 -38.23 32.11
CA THR A 14 -9.19 -39.10 32.04
C THR A 14 -8.03 -38.38 31.38
N LEU A 15 -6.79 -38.70 31.80
CA LEU A 15 -5.58 -38.10 31.22
C LEU A 15 -5.49 -38.35 29.71
N ILE A 16 -5.97 -39.51 29.27
CA ILE A 16 -6.04 -39.88 27.85
C ILE A 16 -7.05 -39.03 27.07
N GLU A 17 -8.19 -38.66 27.68
CA GLU A 17 -9.20 -37.81 27.04
C GLU A 17 -8.63 -36.40 26.80
N MET A 18 -7.90 -35.85 27.76
CA MET A 18 -7.20 -34.57 27.57
C MET A 18 -6.09 -34.66 26.51
N LEU A 19 -5.36 -35.77 26.44
CA LEU A 19 -4.29 -35.97 25.46
C LEU A 19 -4.83 -36.08 24.02
N VAL A 20 -5.93 -36.82 23.83
CA VAL A 20 -6.61 -36.93 22.54
C VAL A 20 -7.15 -35.57 22.09
N VAL A 21 -7.78 -34.80 22.99
CA VAL A 21 -8.29 -33.46 22.67
C VAL A 21 -7.18 -32.52 22.23
N MET A 22 -6.07 -32.47 22.95
CA MET A 22 -4.93 -31.63 22.57
C MET A 22 -4.36 -32.03 21.21
N THR A 23 -4.28 -33.33 20.92
CA THR A 23 -3.80 -33.85 19.62
C THR A 23 -4.73 -33.46 18.46
N ILE A 24 -6.05 -33.52 18.67
CA ILE A 24 -7.02 -33.10 17.63
C ILE A 24 -6.90 -31.58 17.39
N VAL A 25 -6.78 -30.77 18.44
CA VAL A 25 -6.68 -29.31 18.31
C VAL A 25 -5.39 -28.89 17.59
N THR A 26 -4.26 -29.56 17.84
CA THR A 26 -2.99 -29.24 17.16
C THR A 26 -3.05 -29.57 15.67
N ILE A 27 -3.61 -30.72 15.30
CA ILE A 27 -3.80 -31.11 13.89
C ILE A 27 -4.71 -30.12 13.17
N LEU A 28 -5.85 -29.76 13.78
CA LEU A 28 -6.77 -28.78 13.19
C LEU A 28 -6.12 -27.40 13.03
N SER A 29 -5.35 -26.95 14.02
CA SER A 29 -4.66 -25.67 13.98
C SER A 29 -3.60 -25.61 12.87
N ALA A 30 -2.87 -26.71 12.65
CA ALA A 30 -1.88 -26.80 11.56
C ALA A 30 -2.54 -26.68 10.18
N LEU A 31 -3.68 -27.34 9.96
CA LEU A 31 -4.42 -27.27 8.69
C LEU A 31 -5.00 -25.88 8.43
N LEU A 32 -5.50 -25.19 9.47
CA LEU A 32 -6.05 -23.84 9.34
C LEU A 32 -4.99 -22.81 8.94
N MET A 33 -3.75 -22.97 9.41
CA MET A 33 -2.66 -22.02 9.14
C MET A 33 -2.39 -21.84 7.63
N GLY A 34 -2.48 -22.91 6.84
CA GLY A 34 -2.28 -22.84 5.39
C GLY A 34 -3.36 -22.02 4.68
N GLY A 35 -4.63 -22.18 5.08
CA GLY A 35 -5.75 -21.46 4.49
C GLY A 35 -5.77 -19.96 4.83
N ILE A 36 -5.38 -19.60 6.07
CA ILE A 36 -5.39 -18.21 6.55
C ILE A 36 -4.44 -17.34 5.74
N ARG A 37 -3.22 -17.82 5.44
CA ARG A 37 -2.24 -17.03 4.66
C ARG A 37 -2.75 -16.68 3.26
N SER A 38 -3.38 -17.64 2.56
CA SER A 38 -3.96 -17.38 1.24
C SER A 38 -5.11 -16.37 1.30
N ALA A 39 -5.94 -16.43 2.34
CA ALA A 39 -7.04 -15.48 2.55
C ALA A 39 -6.52 -14.06 2.81
N ILE A 40 -5.48 -13.91 3.63
CA ILE A 40 -4.84 -12.61 3.90
C ILE A 40 -4.29 -12.01 2.60
N LEU A 41 -3.52 -12.78 1.84
CA LEU A 41 -2.95 -12.32 0.57
C LEU A 41 -4.03 -11.88 -0.43
N LYS A 42 -5.14 -12.64 -0.53
CA LYS A 42 -6.28 -12.26 -1.38
C LYS A 42 -6.95 -10.98 -0.91
N ALA A 43 -7.08 -10.78 0.40
CA ALA A 43 -7.63 -9.55 0.97
C ALA A 43 -6.73 -8.33 0.70
N GLU A 44 -5.41 -8.50 0.83
CA GLU A 44 -4.43 -7.45 0.50
C GLU A 44 -4.47 -7.09 -0.99
N LEU A 45 -4.52 -8.07 -1.88
CA LEU A 45 -4.69 -7.85 -3.33
C LEU A 45 -6.00 -7.13 -3.65
N ALA A 46 -7.11 -7.55 -3.04
CA ALA A 46 -8.40 -6.90 -3.22
C ALA A 46 -8.37 -5.44 -2.76
N ARG A 47 -7.70 -5.16 -1.62
CA ARG A 47 -7.50 -3.80 -1.12
C ARG A 47 -6.64 -2.97 -2.07
N GLY A 48 -5.54 -3.52 -2.57
CA GLY A 48 -4.67 -2.84 -3.54
C GLY A 48 -5.43 -2.47 -4.81
N ASN A 49 -6.24 -3.39 -5.35
CA ASN A 49 -7.08 -3.13 -6.52
C ASN A 49 -8.13 -2.04 -6.26
N ALA A 50 -8.77 -2.04 -5.09
CA ALA A 50 -9.72 -1.00 -4.71
C ALA A 50 -9.05 0.39 -4.61
N GLN A 51 -7.84 0.45 -4.06
CA GLN A 51 -7.05 1.68 -4.01
C GLN A 51 -6.68 2.18 -5.41
N LEU A 52 -6.26 1.28 -6.31
CA LEU A 52 -5.96 1.63 -7.71
C LEU A 52 -7.18 2.20 -8.44
N LEU A 53 -8.36 1.61 -8.27
CA LEU A 53 -9.61 2.12 -8.85
C LEU A 53 -9.95 3.52 -8.32
N ALA A 54 -9.72 3.78 -7.03
CA ALA A 54 -9.93 5.10 -6.44
C ALA A 54 -8.96 6.14 -7.03
N ILE A 55 -7.68 5.78 -7.24
CA ILE A 55 -6.70 6.65 -7.89
C ILE A 55 -7.09 6.92 -9.34
N ASP A 56 -7.54 5.91 -10.09
CA ASP A 56 -7.97 6.06 -11.49
C ASP A 56 -9.18 6.98 -11.64
N GLY A 57 -10.18 6.83 -10.76
CA GLY A 57 -11.33 7.74 -10.71
C GLY A 57 -10.95 9.18 -10.37
N ALA A 58 -10.00 9.35 -9.44
CA ALA A 58 -9.47 10.66 -9.07
C ALA A 58 -8.66 11.31 -10.21
N LEU A 59 -7.83 10.53 -10.91
CA LEU A 59 -7.10 10.98 -12.10
C LEU A 59 -8.05 11.38 -13.23
N THR A 60 -9.13 10.63 -13.43
CA THR A 60 -10.17 10.96 -14.41
C THR A 60 -10.81 12.30 -14.08
N SER A 61 -11.18 12.51 -12.82
CA SER A 61 -11.78 13.76 -12.33
C SER A 61 -10.82 14.94 -12.50
N TYR A 62 -9.57 14.79 -12.04
CA TYR A 62 -8.51 15.78 -12.20
C TYR A 62 -8.29 16.14 -13.69
N SER A 63 -8.20 15.14 -14.57
CA SER A 63 -7.96 15.36 -16.00
C SER A 63 -9.14 16.02 -16.71
N THR A 64 -10.36 15.79 -16.24
CA THR A 64 -11.57 16.44 -16.76
C THR A 64 -11.57 17.93 -16.44
N GLU A 65 -11.13 18.28 -15.24
CA GLU A 65 -11.09 19.67 -14.76
C GLU A 65 -9.92 20.45 -15.35
N LEU A 66 -8.71 19.89 -15.27
CA LEU A 66 -7.47 20.59 -15.63
C LEU A 66 -6.98 20.30 -17.05
N ARG A 67 -7.66 19.42 -17.80
CA ARG A 67 -7.31 18.99 -19.16
C ARG A 67 -5.88 18.45 -19.29
N ALA A 68 -5.29 18.03 -18.18
CA ALA A 68 -3.94 17.52 -18.06
C ALA A 68 -3.90 16.44 -16.98
N LEU A 69 -2.97 15.50 -17.11
CA LEU A 69 -2.64 14.59 -16.01
C LEU A 69 -1.67 15.29 -15.06
N PRO A 70 -1.66 14.93 -13.76
CA PRO A 70 -0.61 15.36 -12.84
C PRO A 70 0.75 15.02 -13.46
N ARG A 71 1.66 15.97 -13.60
CA ARG A 71 3.04 15.70 -14.04
C ARG A 71 4.01 16.25 -13.01
N PRO A 72 5.12 15.53 -12.72
CA PRO A 72 6.28 16.18 -12.14
C PRO A 72 6.73 17.30 -13.09
N GLN A 73 7.49 18.28 -12.59
CA GLN A 73 8.14 19.28 -13.44
C GLN A 73 8.74 18.62 -14.70
N PRO A 74 8.61 19.25 -15.89
CA PRO A 74 9.03 18.64 -17.14
C PRO A 74 10.51 18.29 -17.09
N GLY A 75 10.78 17.01 -16.85
CA GLY A 75 12.11 16.45 -16.97
C GLY A 75 12.54 16.49 -18.43
N THR A 76 13.64 17.18 -18.72
CA THR A 76 14.19 17.29 -20.08
C THR A 76 15.07 16.10 -20.46
N THR A 77 15.31 15.16 -19.54
CA THR A 77 16.17 13.99 -19.75
C THR A 77 15.41 12.66 -19.59
N PRO A 78 15.83 11.58 -20.27
CA PRO A 78 15.26 10.24 -20.11
C PRO A 78 15.26 9.73 -18.65
N GLU A 79 16.27 10.09 -17.86
CA GLU A 79 16.36 9.75 -16.45
C GLU A 79 15.24 10.42 -15.63
N ALA A 80 14.82 11.62 -16.01
CA ALA A 80 13.72 12.32 -15.35
C ALA A 80 12.34 11.69 -15.67
N LEU A 81 12.21 10.96 -16.78
CA LEU A 81 11.02 10.15 -17.09
C LEU A 81 10.91 8.88 -16.22
N LEU A 82 12.02 8.45 -15.62
CA LEU A 82 12.10 7.31 -14.70
C LEU A 82 12.07 7.75 -13.23
N SER A 83 12.06 9.05 -12.96
CA SER A 83 11.96 9.60 -11.61
C SER A 83 10.58 9.34 -11.00
N ASP A 84 10.56 8.93 -9.73
CA ASP A 84 9.32 8.66 -9.01
C ASP A 84 8.42 9.90 -8.95
N SER A 85 7.26 9.80 -9.59
CA SER A 85 6.24 10.87 -9.61
C SER A 85 5.18 10.68 -8.52
N GLY A 86 5.36 9.72 -7.60
CA GLY A 86 4.43 9.45 -6.50
C GLY A 86 4.09 10.69 -5.66
N PRO A 87 5.07 11.49 -5.21
CA PRO A 87 4.81 12.75 -4.49
C PRO A 87 3.97 13.76 -5.29
N TRP A 88 4.27 13.91 -6.58
CA TRP A 88 3.54 14.82 -7.46
C TRP A 88 2.11 14.33 -7.72
N LEU A 89 1.91 13.02 -7.84
CA LEU A 89 0.59 12.41 -7.92
C LEU A 89 -0.22 12.69 -6.66
N TYR A 90 0.38 12.49 -5.48
CA TYR A 90 -0.27 12.80 -4.21
C TYR A 90 -0.66 14.27 -4.12
N ALA A 91 0.28 15.18 -4.38
CA ALA A 91 0.02 16.61 -4.31
C ALA A 91 -1.12 17.02 -5.23
N ALA A 92 -1.12 16.56 -6.48
CA ALA A 92 -2.17 16.87 -7.43
C ALA A 92 -3.57 16.37 -7.01
N LEU A 93 -3.64 15.17 -6.43
CA LEU A 93 -4.90 14.52 -6.10
C LEU A 93 -5.44 14.88 -4.71
N MET A 94 -4.59 15.27 -3.76
CA MET A 94 -4.98 15.42 -2.35
C MET A 94 -4.64 16.77 -1.73
N ASN A 95 -3.61 17.47 -2.22
CA ASN A 95 -3.27 18.77 -1.64
C ASN A 95 -4.34 19.81 -1.98
N ARG A 96 -4.38 20.86 -1.19
CA ARG A 96 -5.20 22.04 -1.46
C ARG A 96 -4.60 22.81 -2.62
N GLU A 97 -5.44 23.62 -3.24
CA GLU A 97 -4.99 24.64 -4.19
C GLU A 97 -3.89 25.50 -3.54
N GLY A 98 -2.78 25.69 -4.26
CA GLY A 98 -1.57 26.37 -3.77
C GLY A 98 -0.48 25.46 -3.17
N ALA A 99 -0.84 24.26 -2.67
CA ALA A 99 0.12 23.24 -2.21
C ALA A 99 0.35 22.14 -3.28
N GLY A 100 -0.06 22.39 -4.53
CA GLY A 100 0.11 21.47 -5.66
C GLY A 100 -1.17 20.74 -6.10
N GLY A 101 -2.30 20.93 -5.41
CA GLY A 101 -3.59 20.35 -5.79
C GLY A 101 -4.39 21.18 -6.80
N GLY A 102 -5.35 20.52 -7.44
CA GLY A 102 -6.32 21.17 -8.31
C GLY A 102 -7.46 21.89 -7.57
N PRO A 103 -8.31 22.67 -8.27
CA PRO A 103 -9.33 23.50 -7.64
C PRO A 103 -10.39 22.70 -6.86
N SER A 104 -10.70 21.48 -7.33
CA SER A 104 -11.65 20.58 -6.66
C SER A 104 -11.00 19.55 -5.73
N ALA A 105 -9.70 19.68 -5.43
CA ALA A 105 -9.02 18.77 -4.53
C ALA A 105 -9.59 18.85 -3.09
N PRO A 106 -9.59 17.75 -2.31
CA PRO A 106 -9.04 16.43 -2.65
C PRO A 106 -9.99 15.60 -3.53
N TYR A 107 -9.44 14.98 -4.58
CA TYR A 107 -10.16 14.13 -5.53
C TYR A 107 -10.40 12.71 -5.01
N VAL A 108 -9.63 12.28 -3.99
CA VAL A 108 -9.71 10.92 -3.43
C VAL A 108 -10.46 10.88 -2.08
N LYS A 109 -11.41 11.80 -1.87
CA LYS A 109 -12.13 11.95 -0.61
C LYS A 109 -12.91 10.68 -0.24
N GLY A 110 -12.69 10.17 0.98
CA GLY A 110 -13.38 8.99 1.51
C GLY A 110 -12.84 7.66 1.00
N SER A 111 -11.69 7.65 0.30
CA SER A 111 -11.00 6.42 -0.07
C SER A 111 -10.15 5.87 1.09
N ASP A 112 -10.02 4.54 1.16
CA ASP A 112 -9.17 3.83 2.12
C ASP A 112 -7.69 3.75 1.69
N ILE A 113 -7.23 4.74 0.93
CA ILE A 113 -5.83 4.82 0.52
C ILE A 113 -4.99 5.23 1.73
N THR A 114 -3.97 4.44 2.02
CA THR A 114 -3.03 4.76 3.08
C THR A 114 -2.14 5.91 2.62
N ILE A 115 -1.91 6.90 3.49
CA ILE A 115 -1.01 8.02 3.22
C ILE A 115 0.20 7.88 4.14
N GLY A 116 1.37 8.18 3.59
CA GLY A 116 2.64 8.17 4.30
C GLY A 116 3.55 9.31 3.87
N VAL A 117 4.72 9.34 4.51
CA VAL A 117 5.85 10.20 4.14
C VAL A 117 6.99 9.32 3.66
N ILE A 118 7.69 9.77 2.62
CA ILE A 118 8.99 9.20 2.29
C ILE A 118 9.98 9.66 3.37
N THR A 119 10.73 8.76 3.99
CA THR A 119 11.72 9.09 5.02
C THR A 119 13.15 8.87 4.53
N ALA A 120 13.34 8.09 3.46
CA ALA A 120 14.65 7.80 2.91
C ALA A 120 14.60 7.71 1.38
N ARG A 121 14.57 8.88 0.71
CA ARG A 121 14.51 8.96 -0.76
C ARG A 121 15.69 8.27 -1.46
N ALA A 122 16.85 8.19 -0.81
CA ALA A 122 18.02 7.46 -1.30
C ALA A 122 17.87 5.93 -1.29
N VAL A 123 16.97 5.39 -0.45
CA VAL A 123 16.65 3.96 -0.36
C VAL A 123 15.58 3.57 -1.39
N LEU A 124 14.77 4.54 -1.82
CA LEU A 124 13.87 4.45 -2.96
C LEU A 124 14.64 4.68 -4.27
N GLY A 125 15.50 3.72 -4.65
CA GLY A 125 16.09 3.70 -5.99
C GLY A 125 15.00 3.69 -7.08
N ALA A 126 15.37 4.08 -8.31
CA ALA A 126 14.43 4.22 -9.45
C ALA A 126 13.57 2.97 -9.71
N ASP A 127 14.02 1.80 -9.25
CA ASP A 127 13.38 0.50 -9.44
C ASP A 127 13.29 -0.36 -8.14
N THR A 128 13.58 0.22 -6.96
CA THR A 128 13.56 -0.53 -5.69
C THR A 128 12.48 0.02 -4.75
N MET A 129 11.48 -0.81 -4.46
CA MET A 129 10.44 -0.61 -3.43
C MET A 129 11.05 -0.71 -2.01
N GLY A 130 12.15 0.01 -1.78
CA GLY A 130 13.00 -0.21 -0.63
C GLY A 130 14.09 -1.25 -0.85
N LYS A 131 15.18 -1.12 -0.10
CA LYS A 131 16.26 -2.10 -0.04
C LYS A 131 16.00 -3.00 1.17
N ASP A 132 16.03 -4.32 0.99
CA ASP A 132 16.02 -5.29 2.11
C ASP A 132 14.91 -5.10 3.18
N GLY A 133 13.66 -4.85 2.76
CA GLY A 133 12.51 -4.68 3.68
C GLY A 133 12.39 -3.30 4.32
N GLU A 134 13.30 -2.36 4.02
CA GLU A 134 13.16 -0.95 4.36
C GLU A 134 12.37 -0.24 3.27
N THR A 135 11.08 0.01 3.48
CA THR A 135 10.18 0.65 2.48
C THR A 135 10.56 2.09 2.14
N GLY A 136 11.54 2.69 2.84
CA GLY A 136 11.93 4.10 2.69
C GLY A 136 10.78 5.08 2.98
N CYS A 137 9.67 4.59 3.54
CA CYS A 137 8.45 5.31 3.79
C CYS A 137 7.88 4.94 5.16
N ARG A 138 7.15 5.87 5.78
CA ARG A 138 6.44 5.64 7.02
C ARG A 138 4.97 6.03 6.87
N PRO A 139 4.01 5.21 7.32
CA PRO A 139 2.62 5.64 7.38
C PRO A 139 2.48 6.81 8.36
N LEU A 140 1.58 7.74 8.05
CA LEU A 140 1.30 8.86 8.93
C LEU A 140 0.72 8.39 10.26
N SER A 141 1.20 8.99 11.34
CA SER A 141 0.61 8.86 12.68
C SER A 141 -0.81 9.43 12.73
N PRO A 142 -1.63 9.07 13.74
CA PRO A 142 -2.97 9.63 13.89
C PRO A 142 -2.98 11.17 13.94
N ASP A 143 -1.98 11.78 14.58
CA ASP A 143 -1.87 13.23 14.72
C ASP A 143 -1.52 13.90 13.39
N GLU A 144 -0.58 13.34 12.63
CA GLU A 144 -0.25 13.80 11.27
C GLU A 144 -1.46 13.67 10.33
N ARG A 145 -2.20 12.56 10.44
CA ARG A 145 -3.44 12.35 9.66
C ARG A 145 -4.50 13.40 9.96
N ALA A 146 -4.66 13.80 11.22
CA ALA A 146 -5.59 14.88 11.58
C ALA A 146 -5.21 16.22 10.94
N ARG A 147 -3.91 16.45 10.72
CA ARG A 147 -3.36 17.67 10.12
C ARG A 147 -3.35 17.68 8.60
N LEU A 148 -3.67 16.56 7.93
CA LEU A 148 -3.67 16.46 6.47
C LEU A 148 -4.55 17.48 5.74
N SER A 149 -5.59 18.02 6.40
CA SER A 149 -6.46 19.05 5.82
C SER A 149 -5.91 20.48 5.94
N LEU A 150 -4.86 20.66 6.73
CA LEU A 150 -4.22 21.96 6.99
C LEU A 150 -3.24 22.27 5.87
N PHE A 151 -3.35 23.48 5.33
CA PHE A 151 -2.46 23.96 4.27
C PHE A 151 -0.99 23.93 4.71
N GLU A 152 -0.70 24.41 5.92
CA GLU A 152 0.67 24.46 6.48
C GLU A 152 1.33 23.08 6.49
N PHE A 153 0.59 22.04 6.90
CA PHE A 153 1.09 20.67 6.91
C PHE A 153 1.39 20.18 5.50
N GLN A 154 0.46 20.40 4.55
CA GLN A 154 0.67 19.99 3.16
C GLN A 154 1.83 20.73 2.50
N SER A 155 1.97 22.04 2.74
CA SER A 155 3.08 22.84 2.21
C SER A 155 4.43 22.46 2.81
N GLY A 156 4.46 21.97 4.05
CA GLY A 156 5.67 21.45 4.70
C GLY A 156 6.10 20.07 4.19
N HIS A 157 5.28 19.42 3.36
CA HIS A 157 5.56 18.12 2.74
C HIS A 157 5.35 18.18 1.22
N ASP A 158 5.77 19.28 0.60
CA ASP A 158 5.74 19.48 -0.85
C ASP A 158 6.50 18.34 -1.59
N PRO A 159 6.19 18.01 -2.86
CA PRO A 159 6.91 16.98 -3.61
C PRO A 159 8.44 17.13 -3.69
N THR A 160 8.94 18.34 -3.47
CA THR A 160 10.39 18.67 -3.43
C THR A 160 11.02 18.57 -2.04
N ASP A 161 10.21 18.44 -0.98
CA ASP A 161 10.67 18.28 0.39
C ASP A 161 11.50 16.98 0.57
N PRO A 162 12.38 16.88 1.59
CA PRO A 162 13.01 15.61 1.96
C PRO A 162 12.02 14.53 2.40
N GLU A 163 10.89 14.93 3.01
CA GLU A 163 9.85 14.03 3.50
C GLU A 163 8.48 14.25 2.81
N PRO A 164 8.39 14.07 1.48
CA PRO A 164 7.17 14.36 0.76
C PRO A 164 6.07 13.35 1.10
N LEU A 165 4.82 13.82 1.02
CA LEU A 165 3.64 12.96 1.18
C LEU A 165 3.42 12.07 -0.06
N VAL A 166 3.05 10.82 0.19
CA VAL A 166 2.80 9.81 -0.84
C VAL A 166 1.63 8.89 -0.47
N PHE A 167 1.01 8.30 -1.48
CA PHE A 167 0.11 7.16 -1.26
C PHE A 167 0.92 5.89 -1.04
N LEU A 168 0.46 5.07 -0.10
CA LEU A 168 1.04 3.77 0.20
C LEU A 168 0.10 2.63 -0.21
N ASP A 169 0.70 1.55 -0.71
CA ASP A 169 0.03 0.28 -0.97
C ASP A 169 -0.30 -0.46 0.35
N PRO A 170 -1.06 -1.58 0.31
CA PRO A 170 -1.37 -2.37 1.50
C PRO A 170 -0.14 -2.93 2.24
N TRP A 171 1.00 -3.02 1.57
CA TRP A 171 2.27 -3.53 2.08
C TRP A 171 3.19 -2.42 2.63
N GLY A 172 2.76 -1.15 2.56
CA GLY A 172 3.49 0.00 3.08
C GLY A 172 4.49 0.63 2.12
N ASN A 173 4.52 0.20 0.85
CA ASN A 173 5.39 0.81 -0.18
C ASN A 173 4.67 1.96 -0.87
N PRO A 174 5.41 2.96 -1.38
CA PRO A 174 4.81 4.06 -2.11
C PRO A 174 4.23 3.60 -3.46
N TRP A 175 3.08 4.14 -3.83
CA TRP A 175 2.55 4.01 -5.18
C TRP A 175 3.38 4.85 -6.15
N HIS A 176 4.02 4.18 -7.08
CA HIS A 176 4.77 4.83 -8.14
C HIS A 176 3.88 5.14 -9.35
N CYS A 177 3.93 6.38 -9.81
CA CYS A 177 3.30 6.80 -11.06
C CYS A 177 4.36 7.06 -12.12
N ARG A 178 4.16 6.54 -13.33
CA ARG A 178 5.00 6.83 -14.50
C ARG A 178 4.11 7.29 -15.65
N ILE A 179 4.41 8.47 -16.19
CA ILE A 179 3.61 9.08 -17.24
C ILE A 179 4.23 8.75 -18.59
N TRP A 180 3.61 7.83 -19.31
CA TRP A 180 4.08 7.36 -20.60
C TRP A 180 3.86 8.35 -21.76
N LYS A 181 3.07 9.41 -21.53
CA LYS A 181 2.77 10.44 -22.54
C LYS A 181 3.99 11.36 -22.70
N GLY A 182 4.82 11.07 -23.71
CA GLY A 182 6.07 11.79 -24.00
C GLY A 182 7.33 10.91 -23.95
N VAL A 183 7.24 9.70 -23.39
CA VAL A 183 8.33 8.72 -23.43
C VAL A 183 8.47 8.18 -24.85
N ASP A 184 9.71 8.11 -25.34
CA ASP A 184 10.07 7.60 -26.66
C ASP A 184 9.52 6.16 -26.89
N THR A 185 9.08 5.88 -28.12
CA THR A 185 8.45 4.59 -28.46
C THR A 185 9.43 3.42 -28.39
N ALA A 186 10.70 3.63 -28.76
CA ALA A 186 11.73 2.60 -28.65
C ALA A 186 12.03 2.30 -27.17
N LEU A 187 12.12 3.33 -26.32
CA LEU A 187 12.28 3.15 -24.87
C LEU A 187 11.07 2.42 -24.25
N LYS A 188 9.84 2.73 -24.68
CA LYS A 188 8.64 1.97 -24.28
C LYS A 188 8.72 0.49 -24.65
N GLN A 189 9.16 0.20 -25.87
CA GLN A 189 9.30 -1.18 -26.34
C GLN A 189 10.40 -1.91 -25.58
N GLN A 190 11.52 -1.24 -25.30
CA GLN A 190 12.60 -1.78 -24.48
C GLN A 190 12.12 -2.10 -23.07
N LEU A 191 11.41 -1.20 -22.40
CA LEU A 191 10.86 -1.44 -21.05
C LEU A 191 9.77 -2.52 -21.04
N LYS A 192 9.04 -2.73 -22.14
CA LYS A 192 8.12 -3.88 -22.27
C LYS A 192 8.86 -5.20 -22.46
N ALA A 193 9.94 -5.20 -23.25
CA ALA A 193 10.76 -6.37 -23.54
C ALA A 193 11.70 -6.76 -22.38
N SER A 194 12.10 -5.76 -21.59
CA SER A 194 12.97 -5.91 -20.43
C SER A 194 12.40 -5.00 -19.34
N PRO A 195 11.28 -5.42 -18.70
CA PRO A 195 10.76 -4.69 -17.57
C PRO A 195 11.86 -4.57 -16.53
N PRO A 196 12.04 -3.39 -15.90
CA PRO A 196 13.02 -3.22 -14.85
C PRO A 196 12.82 -4.34 -13.83
N GLN A 197 13.87 -5.15 -13.65
CA GLN A 197 13.86 -6.28 -12.74
C GLN A 197 13.67 -5.72 -11.34
N ARG A 198 12.50 -6.00 -10.74
CA ARG A 198 12.23 -5.64 -9.34
C ARG A 198 13.22 -6.40 -8.46
N SER A 199 14.19 -5.73 -7.86
CA SER A 199 15.02 -6.39 -6.85
C SER A 199 14.13 -6.72 -5.65
N GLY A 200 13.97 -8.00 -5.32
CA GLY A 200 13.22 -8.44 -4.14
C GLY A 200 11.90 -9.16 -4.39
N PHE A 201 11.40 -9.22 -5.63
CA PHE A 201 10.33 -10.18 -5.97
C PHE A 201 10.97 -11.39 -6.63
N GLN A 202 11.39 -12.38 -5.82
CA GLN A 202 11.55 -13.73 -6.36
C GLN A 202 10.20 -14.12 -6.95
N ALA A 203 10.14 -14.31 -8.26
CA ALA A 203 8.98 -14.93 -8.89
C ALA A 203 8.63 -16.19 -8.08
N LEU A 204 7.39 -16.29 -7.62
CA LEU A 204 6.90 -17.57 -7.12
C LEU A 204 7.20 -18.60 -8.21
N PRO A 205 7.81 -19.75 -7.88
CA PRO A 205 8.15 -20.75 -8.88
C PRO A 205 6.90 -21.03 -9.70
N GLU A 206 6.99 -20.86 -11.01
CA GLU A 206 5.91 -21.24 -11.91
C GLU A 206 5.57 -22.70 -11.59
N SER A 207 4.38 -22.94 -11.05
CA SER A 207 3.91 -24.29 -10.81
C SER A 207 3.77 -24.94 -12.19
N GLY A 208 4.77 -25.74 -12.55
CA GLY A 208 4.77 -26.50 -13.79
C GLY A 208 3.47 -27.28 -13.94
N GLY A 209 2.86 -27.13 -15.12
CA GLY A 209 1.82 -28.02 -15.61
C GLY A 209 2.40 -29.34 -16.09
#